data_AF-A0A1Y0H777-F1
#
_entry.id   AF-A0A1Y0H777-F1
#
_cell.length_a   1.000
_cell.length_b   1.000
_cell.length_c   1.000
_cell.angle_alpha   90.00
_cell.angle_beta   90.00
_cell.angle_gamma   90.00
#
_symmetry.space_group_name_H-M   'P 1'
#
loop_
_entity.id
_entity.type
_entity.pdbx_description
1 polymer ?
#
loop_
_entity_poly.entity_id
_entity_poly.type
_entity_poly.pdbx_seq_one_letter_code
_entity_poly.pdbx_strand_id
1 'polypeptide(L)'
;MVRVGYSTWEALDEVNAWFRLPEPLRRPFGADELSGVGFSARMGQVRERAFALLGELKSIRSPRELVRYLERTQTRAWACPAHRYDQVQSVLGDMAKTVAERRAAKRQLVDQAHALAQGTQAAARALGEHWRDAIFEKDPTPADWARREELVAELKAKQAKVDATWSAWRQQQAELDAFTELPEIVEAKRTRDALVFEAELTRVRLIREAILATDGLARASHRPGAWWFPLVSPQGQWFRAVHRRARYRFEPLQ
;
A
#
# COMPACT_ATOMS: atom_id res chain seq x y z
N MET A 1 6.68 -44.11 21.69
CA MET A 1 5.72 -44.15 20.55
C MET A 1 6.48 -44.44 19.26
N VAL A 2 5.97 -45.27 18.34
CA VAL A 2 6.62 -45.51 17.03
C VAL A 2 6.13 -44.46 16.03
N ARG A 3 7.04 -43.70 15.42
CA ARG A 3 6.72 -42.85 14.27
C ARG A 3 7.16 -43.51 12.98
N VAL A 4 6.26 -43.48 11.99
CA VAL A 4 6.52 -43.92 10.62
C VAL A 4 6.68 -42.68 9.75
N GLY A 5 7.80 -42.61 9.03
CA GLY A 5 8.04 -41.61 7.99
C GLY A 5 7.85 -42.24 6.61
N TYR A 6 7.03 -41.60 5.77
CA TYR A 6 6.80 -42.02 4.39
C TYR A 6 7.44 -41.04 3.41
N SER A 7 8.11 -41.56 2.39
CA SER A 7 8.63 -40.77 1.25
C SER A 7 7.65 -40.88 0.07
N THR A 8 6.42 -40.39 0.28
CA THR A 8 5.30 -40.67 -0.64
C THR A 8 5.51 -40.07 -2.02
N TRP A 9 6.05 -38.86 -2.08
CA TRP A 9 6.24 -38.16 -3.34
C TRP A 9 7.50 -38.63 -4.06
N GLU A 10 8.55 -38.98 -3.32
CA GLU A 10 9.76 -39.53 -3.89
C GLU A 10 9.49 -40.88 -4.55
N ALA A 11 8.64 -41.71 -3.96
CA ALA A 11 8.24 -43.02 -4.47
C ALA A 11 7.47 -42.98 -5.82
N LEU A 12 7.12 -41.79 -6.32
CA LEU A 12 6.56 -41.62 -7.66
C LEU A 12 7.59 -41.85 -8.76
N ASP A 13 8.89 -41.89 -8.44
CA ASP A 13 9.96 -42.24 -9.38
C ASP A 13 9.84 -43.66 -9.96
N GLU A 14 9.09 -44.53 -9.31
CA GLU A 14 8.79 -45.89 -9.77
C GLU A 14 7.42 -46.01 -10.45
N VAL A 15 6.72 -44.88 -10.64
CA VAL A 15 5.38 -44.84 -11.20
C VAL A 15 5.43 -44.27 -12.61
N ASN A 16 5.19 -45.13 -13.60
CA ASN A 16 5.08 -44.72 -14.99
C ASN A 16 3.65 -44.27 -15.35
N ALA A 17 3.18 -43.23 -14.65
CA ALA A 17 1.88 -42.60 -14.90
C ALA A 17 2.06 -41.09 -15.08
N TRP A 18 1.16 -40.49 -15.85
CA TRP A 18 1.07 -39.04 -16.07
C TRP A 18 -0.05 -38.44 -15.25
N PHE A 19 0.23 -37.28 -14.66
CA PHE A 19 -0.69 -36.56 -13.79
C PHE A 19 -0.94 -35.17 -14.34
N ARG A 20 -2.20 -34.75 -14.34
CA ARG A 20 -2.55 -33.34 -14.50
C ARG A 20 -2.40 -32.63 -13.17
N LEU A 21 -1.55 -31.61 -13.13
CA LEU A 21 -1.29 -30.88 -11.90
C LEU A 21 -2.48 -29.97 -11.55
N PRO A 22 -2.89 -29.93 -10.26
CA PRO A 22 -3.78 -28.90 -9.76
C PRO A 22 -3.22 -27.52 -10.08
N GLU A 23 -4.11 -26.56 -10.39
CA GLU A 23 -3.74 -25.19 -10.77
C GLU A 23 -2.59 -24.59 -9.94
N PRO A 24 -2.59 -24.67 -8.58
CA PRO A 24 -1.55 -24.01 -7.78
C PRO A 24 -0.16 -24.65 -7.88
N LEU A 25 -0.04 -25.87 -8.45
CA LEU A 25 1.23 -26.55 -8.65
C LEU A 25 1.77 -26.39 -10.07
N ARG A 26 0.94 -25.94 -11.03
CA ARG A 26 1.36 -25.82 -12.43
C ARG A 26 2.53 -24.85 -12.60
N ARG A 27 2.43 -23.66 -12.01
CA ARG A 27 3.48 -22.63 -12.08
C ARG A 27 4.75 -23.04 -11.32
N PRO A 28 4.70 -23.52 -10.06
CA PRO A 28 5.88 -24.03 -9.37
C PRO A 28 6.63 -25.14 -10.14
N PHE A 29 5.91 -26.07 -10.76
CA PHE A 29 6.50 -27.17 -11.54
C PHE A 29 6.79 -26.81 -13.01
N GLY A 30 6.27 -25.70 -13.51
CA GLY A 30 6.42 -25.23 -14.89
C GLY A 30 5.74 -26.11 -15.93
N ALA A 31 4.70 -26.87 -15.56
CA ALA A 31 3.99 -27.78 -16.45
C ALA A 31 2.53 -27.99 -16.02
N ASP A 32 1.65 -28.20 -16.99
CA ASP A 32 0.25 -28.58 -16.71
C ASP A 32 0.12 -30.07 -16.39
N GLU A 33 1.00 -30.89 -16.98
CA GLU A 33 1.05 -32.33 -16.82
C GLU A 33 2.48 -32.80 -16.57
N LEU A 34 2.63 -33.84 -15.75
CA LEU A 34 3.93 -34.35 -15.35
C LEU A 34 3.87 -35.85 -15.08
N SER A 35 4.89 -36.61 -15.47
CA SER A 35 5.03 -38.00 -15.07
C SER A 35 5.41 -38.12 -13.59
N GLY A 36 5.15 -39.27 -12.96
CA GLY A 36 5.61 -39.55 -11.58
C GLY A 36 7.11 -39.39 -11.40
N VAL A 37 7.87 -39.89 -12.38
CA VAL A 37 9.33 -39.71 -12.46
C VAL A 37 9.71 -38.24 -12.53
N GLY A 38 9.05 -37.47 -13.40
CA GLY A 38 9.28 -36.03 -13.52
C GLY A 38 8.92 -35.27 -12.25
N PHE A 39 7.86 -35.69 -11.54
CA PHE A 39 7.42 -35.09 -10.29
C PHE A 39 8.45 -35.27 -9.19
N SER A 40 8.84 -36.52 -8.95
CA SER A 40 9.82 -36.88 -7.93
C SER A 40 11.16 -36.17 -8.18
N ALA A 41 11.65 -36.19 -9.43
CA ALA A 41 12.92 -35.58 -9.80
C ALA A 41 12.97 -34.05 -9.61
N ARG A 42 11.86 -33.33 -9.82
CA ARG A 42 11.82 -31.86 -9.74
C ARG A 42 11.48 -31.33 -8.36
N MET A 43 10.93 -32.16 -7.47
CA MET A 43 10.36 -31.71 -6.19
C MET A 43 11.33 -30.90 -5.34
N GLY A 44 12.60 -31.34 -5.23
CA GLY A 44 13.63 -30.63 -4.46
C GLY A 44 13.87 -29.22 -4.99
N GLN A 45 14.08 -29.09 -6.31
CA GLN A 45 14.30 -27.78 -6.95
C GLN A 45 13.07 -26.87 -6.84
N VAL A 46 11.86 -27.43 -6.99
CA VAL A 46 10.61 -26.66 -6.85
C VAL A 46 10.49 -26.11 -5.42
N ARG A 47 10.78 -26.93 -4.41
CA ARG A 47 10.74 -26.54 -3.00
C ARG A 47 11.75 -25.42 -2.69
N GLU A 48 12.98 -25.54 -3.17
CA GLU A 48 14.03 -24.52 -3.00
C GLU A 48 13.62 -23.18 -3.63
N ARG A 49 13.16 -23.21 -4.89
CA ARG A 49 12.66 -22.02 -5.60
C ARG A 49 11.47 -21.38 -4.89
N ALA A 50 10.55 -22.19 -4.37
CA ALA A 50 9.40 -21.69 -3.63
C ALA A 50 9.79 -21.01 -2.31
N PHE A 51 10.76 -21.54 -1.56
CA PHE A 51 11.27 -20.84 -0.37
C PHE A 51 12.03 -19.56 -0.71
N ALA A 52 12.83 -19.57 -1.78
CA ALA A 52 13.49 -18.35 -2.27
C ALA A 52 12.46 -17.27 -2.63
N LEU A 53 11.42 -17.65 -3.38
CA LEU A 53 10.28 -16.78 -3.71
C LEU A 53 9.60 -16.20 -2.47
N LEU A 54 9.32 -17.02 -1.44
CA LEU A 54 8.74 -16.54 -0.18
C LEU A 54 9.66 -15.55 0.53
N GLY A 55 10.97 -15.79 0.52
CA GLY A 55 11.99 -14.88 1.04
C GLY A 55 11.99 -13.53 0.31
N GLU A 56 12.00 -13.56 -1.01
CA GLU A 56 11.91 -12.37 -1.86
C GLU A 56 10.64 -11.58 -1.57
N LEU A 57 9.47 -12.24 -1.61
CA LEU A 57 8.18 -11.58 -1.37
C LEU A 57 8.05 -11.02 0.04
N LYS A 58 8.69 -11.63 1.05
CA LYS A 58 8.73 -11.11 2.42
C LYS A 58 9.57 -9.82 2.53
N SER A 59 10.58 -9.67 1.68
CA SER A 59 11.49 -8.51 1.70
C SER A 59 10.87 -7.24 1.12
N ILE A 60 9.87 -7.38 0.26
CA ILE A 60 9.17 -6.27 -0.40
C ILE A 60 8.27 -5.53 0.59
N ARG A 61 8.51 -4.22 0.78
CA ARG A 61 7.84 -3.37 1.78
C ARG A 61 6.95 -2.28 1.19
N SER A 62 7.13 -1.93 -0.08
CA SER A 62 6.30 -0.91 -0.72
C SER A 62 5.54 -1.42 -1.96
N PRO A 63 4.38 -0.83 -2.27
CA PRO A 63 3.64 -1.17 -3.50
C PRO A 63 4.48 -0.95 -4.77
N ARG A 64 5.31 0.08 -4.80
CA ARG A 64 6.22 0.36 -5.93
C ARG A 64 7.22 -0.78 -6.12
N GLU A 65 7.84 -1.26 -5.04
CA GLU A 65 8.74 -2.41 -5.11
C GLU A 65 8.03 -3.67 -5.60
N LEU A 66 6.77 -3.89 -5.15
CA LEU A 66 5.98 -5.04 -5.59
C LEU A 66 5.68 -4.98 -7.10
N VAL A 67 5.22 -3.84 -7.60
CA VAL A 67 4.95 -3.67 -9.03
C VAL A 67 6.22 -3.90 -9.86
N ARG A 68 7.38 -3.39 -9.43
CA ARG A 68 8.67 -3.63 -10.09
C ARG A 68 9.15 -5.07 -10.00
N TYR A 69 8.87 -5.75 -8.89
CA TYR A 69 9.14 -7.17 -8.76
C TYR A 69 8.30 -7.97 -9.76
N LEU A 70 7.01 -7.67 -9.88
CA LEU A 70 6.10 -8.34 -10.80
C LEU A 70 6.42 -8.05 -12.26
N GLU A 71 6.83 -6.84 -12.61
CA GLU A 71 7.33 -6.49 -13.95
C GLU A 71 8.54 -7.34 -14.36
N ARG A 72 9.50 -7.54 -13.45
CA ARG A 72 10.71 -8.34 -13.73
C ARG A 72 10.43 -9.83 -13.80
N THR A 73 9.54 -10.34 -12.96
CA THR A 73 9.30 -11.80 -12.83
C THR A 73 8.14 -12.32 -13.67
N GLN A 74 7.21 -11.44 -14.04
CA GLN A 74 6.00 -11.75 -14.82
C GLN A 74 5.80 -10.73 -15.96
N THR A 75 6.88 -10.44 -16.70
CA THR A 75 6.98 -9.34 -17.67
C THR A 75 5.81 -9.24 -18.64
N ARG A 76 5.34 -10.36 -19.20
CA ARG A 76 4.22 -10.34 -20.15
C ARG A 76 2.92 -9.80 -19.54
N ALA A 77 2.64 -10.11 -18.28
CA ALA A 77 1.42 -9.68 -17.60
C ALA A 77 1.58 -8.29 -16.97
N TRP A 78 2.79 -7.90 -16.57
CA TRP A 78 3.01 -6.73 -15.70
C TRP A 78 3.74 -5.56 -16.35
N ALA A 79 4.29 -5.67 -17.57
CA ALA A 79 4.97 -4.55 -18.23
C ALA A 79 4.05 -3.34 -18.44
N CYS A 80 2.86 -3.53 -18.99
CA CYS A 80 1.90 -2.45 -19.20
C CYS A 80 1.35 -1.88 -17.88
N PRO A 81 0.89 -2.71 -16.91
CA PRO A 81 0.50 -2.22 -15.58
C PRO A 81 1.59 -1.44 -14.85
N ALA A 82 2.85 -1.89 -14.92
CA ALA A 82 3.97 -1.21 -14.27
C ALA A 82 4.25 0.17 -14.90
N HIS A 83 4.27 0.25 -16.22
CA HIS A 83 4.39 1.54 -16.91
C HIS A 83 3.22 2.48 -16.58
N ARG A 84 1.99 1.96 -16.56
CA ARG A 84 0.81 2.76 -16.17
C ARG A 84 0.89 3.24 -14.72
N TYR A 85 1.41 2.41 -13.82
CA TYR A 85 1.65 2.79 -12.42
C TYR A 85 2.63 3.96 -12.32
N ASP A 86 3.74 3.92 -13.06
CA ASP A 86 4.72 5.02 -13.07
C ASP A 86 4.12 6.33 -13.59
N GLN A 87 3.34 6.27 -14.68
CA GLN A 87 2.66 7.45 -15.24
C GLN A 87 1.75 8.09 -14.18
N VAL A 88 0.94 7.28 -13.51
CA VAL A 88 0.03 7.75 -12.46
C VAL A 88 0.79 8.30 -11.27
N GLN A 89 1.89 7.67 -10.86
CA GLN A 89 2.75 8.19 -9.79
C GLN A 89 3.36 9.54 -10.15
N SER A 90 3.72 9.77 -11.42
CA SER A 90 4.21 11.08 -11.87
C SER A 90 3.13 12.15 -11.70
N VAL A 91 1.91 11.89 -12.18
CA VAL A 91 0.77 12.82 -12.06
C VAL A 91 0.48 13.15 -10.59
N LEU A 92 0.40 12.13 -9.74
CA LEU A 92 0.15 12.32 -8.31
C LEU A 92 1.32 13.02 -7.60
N GLY A 93 2.55 12.79 -8.05
CA GLY A 93 3.75 13.47 -7.56
C GLY A 93 3.73 14.97 -7.87
N ASP A 94 3.37 15.34 -9.10
CA ASP A 94 3.26 16.75 -9.50
C ASP A 94 2.08 17.44 -8.79
N MET A 95 0.94 16.76 -8.65
CA MET A 95 -0.17 17.23 -7.81
C MET A 95 0.29 17.49 -6.37
N ALA A 96 1.07 16.59 -5.77
CA ALA A 96 1.54 16.74 -4.40
C ALA A 96 2.43 17.98 -4.21
N LYS A 97 3.26 18.33 -5.21
CA LYS A 97 4.05 19.57 -5.20
C LYS A 97 3.15 20.79 -5.22
N THR A 98 2.19 20.86 -6.15
CA THR A 98 1.23 21.97 -6.24
C THR A 98 0.43 22.15 -4.95
N VAL A 99 -0.02 21.04 -4.34
CA VAL A 99 -0.72 21.07 -3.05
C VAL A 99 0.18 21.60 -1.93
N ALA A 100 1.46 21.20 -1.90
CA ALA A 100 2.42 21.68 -0.91
C ALA A 100 2.67 23.19 -1.04
N GLU A 101 2.84 23.69 -2.25
CA GLU A 101 3.01 25.12 -2.55
C GLU A 101 1.79 25.94 -2.10
N ARG A 102 0.58 25.50 -2.47
CA ARG A 102 -0.67 26.16 -2.04
C ARG A 102 -0.82 26.14 -0.52
N ARG A 103 -0.49 25.03 0.14
CA ARG A 103 -0.52 24.94 1.62
C ARG A 103 0.47 25.89 2.28
N ALA A 104 1.65 26.09 1.69
CA ALA A 104 2.64 27.05 2.16
C ALA A 104 2.11 28.49 2.03
N ALA A 105 1.54 28.86 0.88
CA ALA A 105 0.93 30.17 0.66
C ALA A 105 -0.23 30.44 1.64
N LYS A 106 -1.09 29.45 1.87
CA LYS A 106 -2.16 29.56 2.88
C LYS A 106 -1.64 29.78 4.29
N ARG A 107 -0.51 29.18 4.65
CA ARG A 107 0.12 29.40 5.96
C ARG A 107 0.57 30.84 6.12
N GLN A 108 1.17 31.42 5.09
CA GLN A 108 1.56 32.83 5.09
C GLN A 108 0.35 33.77 5.30
N LEU A 109 -0.80 33.46 4.70
CA LEU A 109 -2.03 34.25 4.93
C LEU A 109 -2.53 34.16 6.38
N VAL A 110 -2.42 32.99 7.00
CA VAL A 110 -2.78 32.82 8.43
C VAL A 110 -1.84 33.65 9.31
N ASP A 111 -0.53 33.59 9.06
CA ASP A 111 0.47 34.37 9.80
C ASP A 111 0.22 35.88 9.63
N GLN A 112 -0.08 36.34 8.42
CA GLN A 112 -0.46 37.72 8.12
C GLN A 112 -1.73 38.15 8.86
N ALA A 113 -2.77 37.31 8.86
CA ALA A 113 -4.02 37.59 9.55
C ALA A 113 -3.80 37.73 11.07
N HIS A 114 -2.97 36.89 11.67
CA HIS A 114 -2.61 37.01 13.08
C HIS A 114 -1.84 38.31 13.39
N ALA A 115 -0.87 38.68 12.56
CA ALA A 115 -0.14 39.93 12.72
C ALA A 115 -1.07 41.16 12.58
N LEU A 116 -1.97 41.15 11.59
CA LEU A 116 -2.96 42.21 11.40
C LEU A 116 -3.94 42.29 12.57
N ALA A 117 -4.39 41.15 13.12
CA ALA A 117 -5.28 41.12 14.27
C ALA A 117 -4.64 41.74 15.53
N GLN A 118 -3.35 41.49 15.76
CA GLN A 118 -2.59 42.18 16.81
C GLN A 118 -2.55 43.69 16.57
N GLY A 119 -2.32 44.12 15.32
CA GLY A 119 -2.35 45.53 14.93
C GLY A 119 -3.72 46.20 15.09
N THR A 120 -4.81 45.47 14.85
CA THR A 120 -6.19 45.92 15.09
C THR A 120 -6.45 46.09 16.58
N GLN A 121 -5.98 45.15 17.42
CA GLN A 121 -6.11 45.26 18.88
C GLN A 121 -5.35 46.49 19.42
N ALA A 122 -4.15 46.76 18.90
CA ALA A 122 -3.38 47.96 19.27
C ALA A 122 -4.11 49.26 18.86
N ALA A 123 -4.66 49.32 17.65
CA ALA A 123 -5.44 50.49 17.19
C ALA A 123 -6.72 50.70 18.01
N ALA A 124 -7.42 49.62 18.37
CA ALA A 124 -8.59 49.69 19.24
C ALA A 124 -8.26 50.18 20.66
N ARG A 125 -7.10 49.78 21.20
CA ARG A 125 -6.59 50.29 22.49
C ARG A 125 -6.29 51.78 22.41
N ALA A 126 -5.53 52.23 21.42
CA ALA A 126 -5.24 53.65 21.20
C ALA A 126 -6.50 54.52 21.05
N LEU A 127 -7.52 54.01 20.33
CA LEU A 127 -8.82 54.69 20.22
C LEU A 127 -9.53 54.82 21.59
N GLY A 128 -9.43 53.78 22.42
CA GLY A 128 -10.01 53.78 23.76
C GLY A 128 -9.23 54.66 24.75
N GLU A 129 -7.91 54.68 24.66
CA GLU A 129 -7.02 55.56 25.44
C GLU A 129 -7.30 57.03 25.11
N HIS A 130 -7.28 57.40 23.82
CA HIS A 130 -7.63 58.76 23.37
C HIS A 130 -9.01 59.20 23.86
N TRP A 131 -10.01 58.30 23.83
CA TRP A 131 -11.34 58.61 24.38
C TRP A 131 -11.30 58.96 25.86
N ARG A 132 -10.59 58.18 26.69
CA ARG A 132 -10.50 58.41 28.15
C ARG A 132 -9.69 59.65 28.49
N ASP A 133 -8.62 59.90 27.76
CA ASP A 133 -7.65 60.94 28.10
C ASP A 133 -8.10 62.33 27.62
N ALA A 134 -8.73 62.41 26.44
CA ALA A 134 -9.02 63.67 25.76
C ALA A 134 -10.51 64.03 25.63
N ILE A 135 -11.45 63.07 25.75
CA ILE A 135 -12.87 63.31 25.41
C ILE A 135 -13.82 63.02 26.58
N PHE A 136 -13.69 61.86 27.23
CA PHE A 136 -14.62 61.42 28.27
C PHE A 136 -14.46 62.28 29.54
N GLU A 137 -15.54 62.96 29.94
CA GLU A 137 -15.55 63.86 31.12
C GLU A 137 -14.50 64.98 31.03
N LYS A 138 -14.18 65.42 29.81
CA LYS A 138 -13.29 66.55 29.49
C LYS A 138 -14.02 67.59 28.62
N ASP A 139 -13.34 68.69 28.33
CA ASP A 139 -13.75 69.71 27.36
C ASP A 139 -12.99 69.51 26.03
N PRO A 140 -13.42 68.58 25.14
CA PRO A 140 -12.68 68.22 23.94
C PRO A 140 -12.64 69.37 22.92
N THR A 141 -11.47 69.56 22.35
CA THR A 141 -11.25 70.53 21.26
C THR A 141 -11.64 69.93 19.90
N PRO A 142 -11.84 70.76 18.86
CA PRO A 142 -12.03 70.25 17.49
C PRO A 142 -10.88 69.34 17.01
N ALA A 143 -9.66 69.55 17.51
CA ALA A 143 -8.52 68.70 17.21
C ALA A 143 -8.63 67.30 17.82
N ASP A 144 -9.22 67.16 19.01
CA ASP A 144 -9.43 65.87 19.66
C ASP A 144 -10.46 65.01 18.91
N TRP A 145 -11.48 65.65 18.34
CA TRP A 145 -12.45 65.00 17.46
C TRP A 145 -11.83 64.57 16.13
N ALA A 146 -11.05 65.44 15.49
CA ALA A 146 -10.33 65.09 14.26
C ALA A 146 -9.37 63.89 14.49
N ARG A 147 -8.63 63.91 15.60
CA ARG A 147 -7.74 62.80 15.97
C ARG A 147 -8.50 61.50 16.21
N ARG A 148 -9.70 61.57 16.81
CA ARG A 148 -10.56 60.40 16.98
C ARG A 148 -11.00 59.82 15.63
N GLU A 149 -11.40 60.67 14.68
CA GLU A 149 -11.79 60.23 13.35
C GLU A 149 -10.64 59.52 12.62
N GLU A 150 -9.42 60.03 12.74
CA GLU A 150 -8.22 59.37 12.21
C GLU A 150 -8.03 57.97 12.82
N LEU A 151 -8.12 57.83 14.14
CA LEU A 151 -7.98 56.54 14.84
C LEU A 151 -9.10 55.55 14.45
N VAL A 152 -10.33 56.03 14.28
CA VAL A 152 -11.45 55.22 13.78
C VAL A 152 -11.18 54.76 12.34
N ALA A 153 -10.69 55.64 11.48
CA ALA A 153 -10.33 55.31 10.11
C ALA A 153 -9.19 54.28 10.06
N GLU A 154 -8.16 54.43 10.89
CA GLU A 154 -7.06 53.47 11.02
C GLU A 154 -7.57 52.09 11.45
N LEU A 155 -8.40 52.03 12.49
CA LEU A 155 -8.98 50.78 12.98
C LEU A 155 -9.81 50.08 11.89
N LYS A 156 -10.68 50.83 11.20
CA LYS A 156 -11.49 50.32 10.09
C LYS A 156 -10.61 49.80 8.94
N ALA A 157 -9.54 50.52 8.59
CA ALA A 157 -8.61 50.10 7.56
C ALA A 157 -7.88 48.80 7.93
N LYS A 158 -7.47 48.63 9.20
CA LYS A 158 -6.85 47.38 9.67
C LYS A 158 -7.83 46.22 9.70
N GLN A 159 -9.06 46.44 10.16
CA GLN A 159 -10.10 45.40 10.15
C GLN A 159 -10.42 44.94 8.72
N ALA A 160 -10.55 45.88 7.77
CA ALA A 160 -10.75 45.55 6.36
C ALA A 160 -9.61 44.70 5.78
N LYS A 161 -8.35 44.95 6.18
CA LYS A 161 -7.21 44.11 5.79
C LYS A 161 -7.28 42.70 6.38
N VAL A 162 -7.70 42.55 7.65
CA VAL A 162 -7.93 41.23 8.27
C VAL A 162 -8.99 40.46 7.49
N ASP A 163 -10.12 41.10 7.22
CA ASP A 163 -11.25 40.47 6.51
C ASP A 163 -10.87 40.07 5.08
N ALA A 164 -10.13 40.95 4.37
CA ALA A 164 -9.59 40.66 3.05
C ALA A 164 -8.61 39.48 3.06
N THR A 165 -7.75 39.38 4.08
CA THR A 165 -6.79 38.27 4.22
C THR A 165 -7.51 36.95 4.45
N TRP A 166 -8.54 36.93 5.31
CA TRP A 166 -9.37 35.74 5.51
C TRP A 166 -10.19 35.37 4.27
N SER A 167 -10.67 36.36 3.51
CA SER A 167 -11.34 36.11 2.23
C SER A 167 -10.39 35.44 1.23
N ALA A 168 -9.17 35.97 1.09
CA ALA A 168 -8.13 35.37 0.25
C ALA A 168 -7.79 33.94 0.69
N TRP A 169 -7.71 33.68 2.01
CA TRP A 169 -7.48 32.33 2.53
C TRP A 169 -8.62 31.35 2.16
N ARG A 170 -9.88 31.79 2.25
CA ARG A 170 -11.05 30.97 1.88
C ARG A 170 -11.06 30.69 0.38
N GLN A 171 -10.73 31.68 -0.44
CA GLN A 171 -10.58 31.50 -1.88
C GLN A 171 -9.50 30.46 -2.19
N GLN A 172 -8.32 30.57 -1.58
CA GLN A 172 -7.23 29.59 -1.75
C GLN A 172 -7.63 28.19 -1.27
N GLN A 173 -8.44 28.07 -0.22
CA GLN A 173 -9.00 26.79 0.21
C GLN A 173 -9.94 26.21 -0.85
N ALA A 174 -10.89 27.00 -1.36
CA ALA A 174 -11.83 26.57 -2.39
C ALA A 174 -11.12 26.16 -3.69
N GLU A 175 -10.11 26.90 -4.11
CA GLU A 175 -9.28 26.55 -5.27
C GLU A 175 -8.49 25.26 -5.06
N LEU A 176 -7.96 25.04 -3.84
CA LEU A 176 -7.26 23.80 -3.51
C LEU A 176 -8.21 22.60 -3.54
N ASP A 177 -9.40 22.74 -2.97
CA ASP A 177 -10.42 21.68 -2.96
C ASP A 177 -10.84 21.35 -4.40
N ALA A 178 -11.17 22.37 -5.21
CA ALA A 178 -11.51 22.21 -6.62
C ALA A 178 -10.37 21.56 -7.42
N PHE A 179 -9.11 21.93 -7.15
CA PHE A 179 -7.95 21.30 -7.77
C PHE A 179 -7.85 19.81 -7.42
N THR A 180 -8.04 19.43 -6.16
CA THR A 180 -7.95 18.02 -5.74
C THR A 180 -9.10 17.13 -6.24
N GLU A 181 -10.21 17.74 -6.64
CA GLU A 181 -11.39 17.12 -7.24
C GLU A 181 -11.36 17.10 -8.77
N LEU A 182 -10.28 17.60 -9.42
CA LEU A 182 -10.16 17.52 -10.86
C LEU A 182 -10.25 16.06 -11.33
N PRO A 183 -11.01 15.76 -12.41
CA PRO A 183 -11.25 14.39 -12.86
C PRO A 183 -9.96 13.58 -13.10
N GLU A 184 -8.92 14.22 -13.63
CA GLU A 184 -7.61 13.61 -13.86
C GLU A 184 -6.93 13.13 -12.57
N ILE A 185 -7.06 13.89 -11.47
CA ILE A 185 -6.48 13.56 -10.17
C ILE A 185 -7.27 12.42 -9.51
N VAL A 186 -8.60 12.51 -9.55
CA VAL A 186 -9.48 11.46 -9.01
C VAL A 186 -9.24 10.14 -9.74
N GLU A 187 -9.16 10.19 -11.07
CA GLU A 187 -8.89 9.01 -11.90
C GLU A 187 -7.48 8.45 -11.68
N ALA A 188 -6.48 9.31 -11.50
CA ALA A 188 -5.12 8.89 -11.15
C ALA A 188 -5.11 8.15 -9.81
N LYS A 189 -5.76 8.67 -8.76
CA LYS A 189 -5.89 7.98 -7.46
C LYS A 189 -6.55 6.62 -7.60
N ARG A 190 -7.69 6.56 -8.31
CA ARG A 190 -8.44 5.31 -8.55
C ARG A 190 -7.59 4.28 -9.31
N THR A 191 -6.91 4.71 -10.37
CA THR A 191 -6.05 3.86 -11.19
C THR A 191 -4.90 3.30 -10.36
N ARG A 192 -4.24 4.13 -9.55
CA ARG A 192 -3.19 3.67 -8.63
C ARG A 192 -3.73 2.59 -7.70
N ASP A 193 -4.88 2.82 -7.06
CA ASP A 193 -5.42 1.90 -6.07
C ASP A 193 -5.80 0.56 -6.69
N ALA A 194 -6.39 0.57 -7.90
CA ALA A 194 -6.67 -0.64 -8.66
C ALA A 194 -5.39 -1.42 -9.01
N LEU A 195 -4.35 -0.74 -9.49
CA LEU A 195 -3.07 -1.38 -9.83
C LEU A 195 -2.38 -1.99 -8.59
N VAL A 196 -2.42 -1.29 -7.45
CA VAL A 196 -1.88 -1.80 -6.18
C VAL A 196 -2.67 -3.01 -5.70
N PHE A 197 -3.99 -2.97 -5.81
CA PHE A 197 -4.85 -4.09 -5.43
C PHE A 197 -4.55 -5.34 -6.28
N GLU A 198 -4.47 -5.21 -7.60
CA GLU A 198 -4.09 -6.31 -8.49
C GLU A 198 -2.69 -6.88 -8.18
N ALA A 199 -1.75 -6.00 -7.79
CA ALA A 199 -0.39 -6.41 -7.42
C ALA A 199 -0.40 -7.25 -6.14
N GLU A 200 -1.14 -6.83 -5.11
CA GLU A 200 -1.28 -7.57 -3.86
C GLU A 200 -2.06 -8.88 -4.06
N LEU A 201 -3.10 -8.89 -4.90
CA LEU A 201 -3.80 -10.13 -5.25
C LEU A 201 -2.84 -11.13 -5.91
N THR A 202 -2.00 -10.64 -6.82
CA THR A 202 -0.96 -11.45 -7.45
C THR A 202 0.03 -11.96 -6.40
N ARG A 203 0.51 -11.11 -5.48
CA ARG A 203 1.39 -11.51 -4.37
C ARG A 203 0.80 -12.64 -3.55
N VAL A 204 -0.47 -12.54 -3.15
CA VAL A 204 -1.17 -13.57 -2.37
C VAL A 204 -1.24 -14.89 -3.14
N ARG A 205 -1.53 -14.84 -4.45
CA ARG A 205 -1.51 -16.04 -5.31
C ARG A 205 -0.13 -16.69 -5.32
N LEU A 206 0.94 -15.91 -5.52
CA LEU A 206 2.32 -16.40 -5.52
C LEU A 206 2.71 -17.04 -4.19
N ILE A 207 2.35 -16.41 -3.07
CA ILE A 207 2.59 -16.93 -1.72
C ILE A 207 1.86 -18.26 -1.54
N ARG A 208 0.58 -18.32 -1.93
CA ARG A 208 -0.22 -19.54 -1.82
C ARG A 208 0.38 -20.70 -2.62
N GLU A 209 0.75 -20.46 -3.87
CA GLU A 209 1.41 -21.46 -4.72
C GLU A 209 2.70 -21.97 -4.08
N ALA A 210 3.54 -21.06 -3.57
CA ALA A 210 4.80 -21.41 -2.92
C ALA A 210 4.59 -22.22 -1.62
N ILE A 211 3.62 -21.85 -0.78
CA ILE A 211 3.28 -22.59 0.45
C ILE A 211 2.76 -23.99 0.09
N LEU A 212 1.91 -24.11 -0.94
CA LEU A 212 1.39 -25.41 -1.37
C LEU A 212 2.49 -26.30 -1.93
N ALA A 213 3.41 -25.76 -2.73
CA ALA A 213 4.55 -26.47 -3.28
C ALA A 213 5.64 -26.82 -2.25
N THR A 214 5.60 -26.24 -1.04
CA THR A 214 6.54 -26.50 0.06
C THR A 214 5.84 -27.30 1.17
N ASP A 215 5.29 -26.61 2.16
CA ASP A 215 4.65 -27.19 3.33
C ASP A 215 3.40 -28.00 2.98
N GLY A 216 2.66 -27.60 1.94
CA GLY A 216 1.47 -28.31 1.50
C GLY A 216 1.79 -29.74 1.05
N LEU A 217 2.73 -29.88 0.11
CA LEU A 217 3.20 -31.20 -0.33
C LEU A 217 3.85 -31.98 0.83
N ALA A 218 4.70 -31.35 1.63
CA ALA A 218 5.32 -32.03 2.77
C ALA A 218 4.31 -32.50 3.83
N ARG A 219 3.20 -31.80 4.04
CA ARG A 219 2.14 -32.25 4.96
C ARG A 219 1.28 -33.35 4.33
N ALA A 220 1.02 -33.24 3.04
CA ALA A 220 0.26 -34.23 2.30
C ALA A 220 1.00 -35.58 2.20
N SER A 221 2.34 -35.61 2.31
CA SER A 221 3.10 -36.88 2.36
C SER A 221 2.95 -37.64 3.68
N HIS A 222 2.62 -36.97 4.78
CA HIS A 222 2.51 -37.64 6.08
C HIS A 222 1.26 -38.52 6.21
N ARG A 223 0.24 -38.29 5.38
CA ARG A 223 -1.02 -39.06 5.41
C ARG A 223 -1.52 -39.27 3.98
N PRO A 224 -0.87 -40.14 3.19
CA PRO A 224 -1.41 -40.51 1.89
C PRO A 224 -2.77 -41.17 2.11
N GLY A 225 -3.83 -40.55 1.61
CA GLY A 225 -5.17 -41.13 1.69
C GLY A 225 -5.21 -42.48 0.97
N ALA A 226 -5.90 -43.47 1.54
CA ALA A 226 -5.99 -44.81 0.93
C ALA A 226 -6.59 -44.81 -0.49
N TRP A 227 -7.37 -43.78 -0.81
CA TRP A 227 -7.97 -43.59 -2.13
C TRP A 227 -6.98 -43.16 -3.23
N TRP A 228 -5.74 -42.78 -2.87
CA TRP A 228 -4.73 -42.30 -3.83
C TRP A 228 -4.08 -43.47 -4.56
N PHE A 229 -4.00 -44.64 -3.91
CA PHE A 229 -3.22 -45.78 -4.41
C PHE A 229 -3.69 -46.28 -5.78
N PRO A 230 -4.99 -46.54 -6.03
CA PRO A 230 -5.45 -47.04 -7.32
C PRO A 230 -5.43 -45.97 -8.43
N LEU A 231 -5.59 -44.69 -8.05
CA LEU A 231 -5.60 -43.56 -8.99
C LEU A 231 -4.19 -43.21 -9.50
N VAL A 232 -3.18 -43.32 -8.62
CA VAL A 232 -1.79 -42.97 -8.93
C VAL A 232 -1.05 -44.12 -9.59
N SER A 233 -1.34 -45.36 -9.17
CA SER A 233 -0.75 -46.57 -9.73
C SER A 233 -1.74 -47.72 -9.63
N PRO A 234 -2.55 -47.98 -10.67
CA PRO A 234 -3.52 -49.08 -10.67
C PRO A 234 -2.91 -50.45 -10.36
N GLN A 235 -1.63 -50.63 -10.69
CA GLN A 235 -0.84 -51.85 -10.42
C GLN A 235 -0.23 -51.88 -9.00
N GLY A 236 -0.52 -50.88 -8.16
CA GLY A 236 0.00 -50.75 -6.79
C GLY A 236 1.52 -50.57 -6.69
N GLN A 237 2.19 -50.14 -7.76
CA GLN A 237 3.65 -49.93 -7.76
C GLN A 237 4.03 -48.82 -6.78
N TRP A 238 3.26 -47.73 -6.78
CA TRP A 238 3.46 -46.63 -5.85
C TRP A 238 3.35 -47.08 -4.38
N PHE A 239 2.30 -47.82 -4.02
CA PHE A 239 2.11 -48.33 -2.65
C PHE A 239 3.28 -49.21 -2.21
N ARG A 240 3.72 -50.12 -3.08
CA ARG A 240 4.88 -50.99 -2.81
C ARG A 240 6.16 -50.18 -2.62
N ALA A 241 6.39 -49.15 -3.43
CA ALA A 241 7.53 -48.26 -3.31
C ALA A 241 7.51 -47.43 -2.01
N VAL A 242 6.35 -46.88 -1.63
CA VAL A 242 6.17 -46.15 -0.36
C VAL A 242 6.44 -47.06 0.84
N HIS A 243 5.91 -48.28 0.83
CA HIS A 243 6.13 -49.25 1.91
C HIS A 243 7.62 -49.63 2.02
N ARG A 244 8.29 -49.93 0.90
CA ARG A 244 9.71 -50.28 0.90
C ARG A 244 10.60 -49.15 1.43
N ARG A 245 10.22 -47.89 1.20
CA ARG A 245 10.98 -46.71 1.64
C ARG A 245 10.55 -46.18 3.02
N ALA A 246 9.55 -46.80 3.65
CA ALA A 246 9.07 -46.37 4.96
C ALA A 246 10.18 -46.49 6.01
N ARG A 247 10.32 -45.47 6.84
CA ARG A 247 11.29 -45.44 7.95
C ARG A 247 10.55 -45.47 9.27
N TYR A 248 11.00 -46.33 10.18
CA TYR A 248 10.40 -46.50 11.51
C TYR A 248 11.38 -45.98 12.57
N ARG A 249 10.92 -45.11 13.47
CA ARG A 249 11.73 -44.63 14.60
C ARG A 249 10.94 -44.70 15.90
N PHE A 250 11.62 -45.04 16.98
CA PHE A 250 11.07 -44.96 18.33
C PHE A 250 11.29 -43.55 18.88
N GLU A 251 10.23 -42.85 19.26
CA GLU A 251 10.31 -41.63 20.04
C GLU A 251 10.16 -41.96 21.53
N PRO A 252 11.08 -41.45 22.40
CA PRO A 252 10.96 -41.60 23.83
C PRO A 252 9.67 -40.92 24.32
N LEU A 253 8.99 -41.56 25.27
CA LEU A 253 7.83 -40.98 25.93
C LEU A 253 8.36 -39.91 26.90
N GLN A 254 8.07 -38.65 26.62
CA GLN A 254 8.25 -37.53 27.57
C GLN A 254 6.90 -37.19 28.18
#